data_AF-A0A1B6M8G4-F1
#
_entry.id   AF-A0A1B6M8G4-F1
#
_cell.length_a   1.000
_cell.length_b   1.000
_cell.length_c   1.000
_cell.angle_alpha   90.00
_cell.angle_beta   90.00
_cell.angle_gamma   90.00
#
_symmetry.space_group_name_H-M   'P 1'
#
loop_
_entity.id
_entity.type
_entity.pdbx_description
1 polymer ?
#
loop_
_entity_poly.entity_id
_entity_poly.type
_entity_poly.pdbx_seq_one_letter_code
_entity_poly.pdbx_strand_id
1 'polypeptide(L)'
;MEGMFKVTLEDEFKKNPELKAEDIENIQTWMKTQPHLPPVPDLMVVMFLQACQWDLKLTKKTIDMYYTLKTELTEFFADRDPTSQEIKNIAKIKLVHWYANK
;
A
#
# COMPACT_ATOMS: atom_id res chain seq x y z
N MET A 1 3.40 -16.00 1.59
CA MET A 1 3.76 -14.59 1.35
C MET A 1 5.03 -14.43 0.51
N GLU A 2 5.76 -15.51 0.19
CA GLU A 2 6.79 -15.48 -0.85
C GLU A 2 6.15 -15.16 -2.22
N GLY A 3 6.70 -14.19 -2.94
CA GLY A 3 6.27 -13.79 -4.29
C GLY A 3 5.34 -12.57 -4.40
N MET A 4 4.99 -11.89 -3.30
CA MET A 4 4.11 -10.71 -3.36
C MET A 4 4.77 -9.48 -4.01
N PHE A 5 6.08 -9.32 -3.82
CA PHE A 5 6.83 -8.18 -4.33
C PHE A 5 7.92 -8.65 -5.29
N LYS A 6 8.08 -7.94 -6.41
CA LYS A 6 9.14 -8.18 -7.39
C LYS A 6 10.47 -7.51 -7.02
N VAL A 7 10.47 -6.71 -5.97
CA VAL A 7 11.59 -5.88 -5.50
C VAL A 7 11.97 -6.35 -4.11
N THR A 8 13.27 -6.34 -3.80
CA THR A 8 13.79 -6.69 -2.48
C THR A 8 13.95 -5.45 -1.59
N LEU A 9 14.08 -5.64 -0.29
CA LEU A 9 14.30 -4.51 0.63
C LEU A 9 15.66 -3.84 0.37
N GLU A 10 16.66 -4.63 0.00
CA GLU A 10 18.00 -4.18 -0.38
C GLU A 10 17.96 -3.28 -1.62
N ASP A 11 17.09 -3.57 -2.58
CA ASP A 11 16.92 -2.73 -3.77
C ASP A 11 16.31 -1.37 -3.42
N GLU A 12 15.34 -1.33 -2.51
CA GLU A 12 14.75 -0.07 -2.03
C GLU A 12 15.76 0.78 -1.24
N PHE A 13 16.64 0.16 -0.43
CA PHE A 13 17.73 0.89 0.22
C PHE A 13 18.73 1.49 -0.77
N LYS A 14 19.04 0.79 -1.87
CA LYS A 14 19.92 1.32 -2.92
C LYS A 14 19.28 2.48 -3.67
N LYS A 15 17.97 2.43 -3.88
CA LYS A 15 17.22 3.40 -4.67
C LYS A 15 16.89 4.67 -3.91
N ASN A 16 16.61 4.58 -2.61
CA ASN A 16 16.13 5.68 -1.79
C ASN A 16 17.15 5.99 -0.68
N PRO A 17 18.04 6.99 -0.86
CA PRO A 17 19.07 7.32 0.14
C PRO A 17 18.50 7.83 1.47
N GLU A 18 17.26 8.31 1.49
CA GLU A 18 16.58 8.76 2.69
C GLU A 18 15.98 7.62 3.51
N LEU A 19 15.84 6.41 2.93
CA LEU A 19 15.27 5.27 3.62
C LEU A 19 16.24 4.75 4.70
N LYS A 20 15.78 4.75 5.95
CA LYS A 20 16.54 4.22 7.09
C LYS A 20 15.90 2.95 7.62
N ALA A 21 16.72 1.96 7.94
CA ALA A 21 16.24 0.72 8.56
C ALA A 21 15.54 0.98 9.91
N GLU A 22 16.04 1.97 10.66
CA GLU A 22 15.45 2.42 11.93
C GLU A 22 14.01 2.93 11.75
N ASP A 23 13.70 3.63 10.65
CA ASP A 23 12.35 4.15 10.40
C ASP A 23 11.37 3.00 10.12
N ILE A 24 11.80 1.95 9.41
CA ILE A 24 11.00 0.74 9.21
C ILE A 24 10.74 0.05 10.56
N GLU A 25 11.78 -0.13 11.38
CA GLU A 25 11.67 -0.76 12.70
C GLU A 25 10.76 0.05 13.64
N ASN A 26 10.87 1.37 13.64
CA ASN A 26 10.04 2.28 14.42
C ASN A 26 8.56 2.16 14.04
N ILE A 27 8.24 2.07 12.75
CA ILE A 27 6.87 1.86 12.29
C ILE A 27 6.39 0.45 12.67
N GLN A 28 7.18 -0.59 12.39
CA GLN A 28 6.81 -1.98 12.74
C GLN A 28 6.54 -2.16 14.23
N THR A 29 7.40 -1.59 15.07
CA THR A 29 7.25 -1.64 16.54
C THR A 29 6.00 -0.89 16.98
N TRP A 30 5.75 0.30 16.42
CA TRP A 30 4.52 1.03 16.69
C TRP A 30 3.28 0.24 16.25
N MET A 31 3.28 -0.39 15.08
CA MET A 31 2.14 -1.18 14.60
C MET A 31 1.80 -2.34 15.54
N LYS A 32 2.80 -3.00 16.14
CA LYS A 32 2.57 -4.05 17.16
C LYS A 32 1.83 -3.56 18.41
N THR A 33 1.87 -2.25 18.69
CA THR A 33 1.10 -1.64 19.80
C THR A 33 -0.36 -1.36 19.44
N GLN A 34 -0.73 -1.44 18.17
CA GLN A 34 -2.06 -1.12 17.66
C GLN A 34 -2.84 -2.40 17.34
N PRO A 35 -3.77 -2.85 18.19
CA PRO A 35 -4.42 -4.16 18.05
C PRO A 35 -5.36 -4.27 16.84
N HIS A 36 -5.81 -3.15 16.28
CA HIS A 36 -6.66 -3.11 15.07
C HIS A 36 -5.85 -3.19 13.77
N LEU A 37 -4.53 -3.01 13.82
CA LEU A 37 -3.68 -3.07 12.63
C LEU A 37 -3.20 -4.52 12.38
N PRO A 38 -3.29 -5.02 11.14
CA PRO A 38 -2.72 -6.32 10.81
C PRO A 38 -1.18 -6.26 10.77
N PRO A 39 -0.49 -7.41 10.82
CA PRO A 39 0.93 -7.45 10.53
C PRO A 39 1.18 -7.06 9.07
N VAL A 40 2.21 -6.25 8.84
CA VAL A 40 2.53 -5.69 7.52
C VAL A 40 3.97 -6.02 7.15
N PRO A 41 4.25 -6.44 5.90
CA PRO A 41 5.63 -6.66 5.43
C PRO A 41 6.43 -5.35 5.34
N ASP A 42 7.75 -5.43 5.56
CA ASP A 42 8.64 -4.25 5.53
C ASP A 42 8.54 -3.46 4.23
N LEU A 43 8.43 -4.13 3.08
CA LEU A 43 8.28 -3.46 1.79
C LEU A 43 7.01 -2.60 1.70
N MET A 44 5.92 -3.00 2.36
CA MET A 44 4.72 -2.16 2.40
C MET A 44 4.91 -0.97 3.35
N VAL A 45 5.64 -1.15 4.46
CA VAL A 45 6.05 -0.03 5.33
C VAL A 45 6.90 0.98 4.56
N VAL A 46 7.84 0.52 3.74
CA VAL A 46 8.66 1.37 2.85
C VAL A 46 7.77 2.17 1.89
N MET A 47 6.75 1.56 1.29
CA MET A 47 5.81 2.27 0.41
C MET A 47 5.05 3.39 1.15
N PHE A 48 4.60 3.14 2.39
CA PHE A 48 3.94 4.16 3.20
C PHE A 48 4.88 5.30 3.57
N LEU A 49 6.11 4.97 4.00
CA LEU A 49 7.16 5.94 4.29
C LEU A 49 7.44 6.82 3.06
N GLN A 50 7.64 6.20 1.89
CA GLN A 50 7.89 6.91 0.65
C GLN A 50 6.71 7.83 0.27
N ALA A 51 5.48 7.34 0.38
CA ALA A 51 4.27 8.13 0.10
C ALA A 51 4.13 9.35 1.03
N CYS A 52 4.69 9.27 2.24
CA CYS A 52 4.70 10.33 3.23
C CYS A 52 6.00 11.12 3.27
N GLN A 53 6.85 11.00 2.24
CA GLN A 53 8.15 11.69 2.14
C GLN A 53 9.03 11.46 3.38
N TRP A 54 9.01 10.23 3.91
CA TRP A 54 9.78 9.78 5.06
C TRP A 54 9.38 10.44 6.40
N ASP A 55 8.24 11.15 6.46
CA ASP A 55 7.70 11.66 7.72
C ASP A 55 7.01 10.54 8.52
N LEU A 56 7.61 10.17 9.66
CA LEU A 56 7.09 9.11 10.53
C LEU A 56 5.69 9.39 11.09
N LYS A 57 5.36 10.64 11.44
CA LYS A 57 4.06 10.97 12.03
C LYS A 57 2.96 10.87 10.98
N LEU A 58 3.23 11.40 9.79
CA LEU A 58 2.32 11.30 8.65
C LEU A 58 2.15 9.85 8.22
N THR A 59 3.25 9.07 8.19
CA THR A 59 3.22 7.64 7.87
C THR A 59 2.27 6.87 8.78
N LYS A 60 2.38 7.05 10.10
CA LYS A 60 1.47 6.41 11.08
C LYS A 60 0.00 6.76 10.80
N LYS A 61 -0.29 8.06 10.63
CA LYS A 61 -1.64 8.53 10.31
C LYS A 61 -2.18 7.93 9.01
N THR A 62 -1.34 7.84 7.98
CA THR A 62 -1.71 7.26 6.68
C THR A 62 -1.98 5.76 6.78
N ILE A 63 -1.17 5.02 7.54
CA ILE A 63 -1.38 3.59 7.79
C ILE A 63 -2.71 3.35 8.50
N ASP A 64 -2.98 4.06 9.60
CA ASP A 64 -4.26 3.95 10.32
C ASP A 64 -5.43 4.23 9.38
N MET A 65 -5.39 5.36 8.67
CA MET A 65 -6.46 5.74 7.74
C MET A 65 -6.65 4.69 6.63
N TYR A 66 -5.56 4.16 6.07
CA TYR A 66 -5.63 3.13 5.04
C TYR A 66 -6.37 1.89 5.54
N TYR A 67 -6.03 1.37 6.72
CA TYR A 67 -6.66 0.17 7.25
C TYR A 67 -8.08 0.41 7.75
N THR A 68 -8.38 1.61 8.30
CA THR A 68 -9.74 2.02 8.63
C THR A 68 -10.62 2.02 7.37
N LEU A 69 -10.24 2.76 6.33
CA LEU A 69 -11.02 2.85 5.09
C LEU A 69 -11.15 1.49 4.39
N LYS A 70 -10.08 0.70 4.39
CA LYS A 70 -10.11 -0.65 3.80
C LYS A 70 -11.10 -1.57 4.51
N THR A 71 -11.30 -1.39 5.80
CA THR A 71 -12.23 -2.20 6.61
C THR A 71 -13.65 -1.67 6.54
N GLU A 72 -13.84 -0.35 6.58
CA GLU A 72 -15.16 0.28 6.60
C GLU A 72 -15.83 0.30 5.21
N LEU A 73 -15.06 0.54 4.15
CA LEU A 73 -15.58 0.70 2.78
C LEU A 73 -15.65 -0.63 2.04
N THR A 74 -16.39 -1.57 2.60
CA THR A 74 -16.53 -2.95 2.08
C THR A 74 -17.08 -3.00 0.65
N GLU A 75 -17.93 -2.06 0.25
CA GLU A 75 -18.46 -1.95 -1.11
C GLU A 75 -17.37 -1.72 -2.16
N PHE A 76 -16.24 -1.16 -1.74
CA PHE A 76 -15.08 -0.99 -2.61
C PHE A 76 -14.04 -2.09 -2.41
N PHE A 77 -13.83 -2.60 -1.20
CA PHE A 77 -12.66 -3.43 -0.87
C PHE A 77 -12.95 -4.91 -0.57
N ALA A 78 -14.20 -5.29 -0.30
CA ALA A 78 -14.61 -6.68 -0.13
C ALA A 78 -15.01 -7.35 -1.45
N ASP A 79 -15.06 -8.68 -1.47
CA ASP A 79 -15.62 -9.52 -2.55
C ASP A 79 -15.13 -9.21 -3.98
N ARG A 80 -13.89 -8.69 -4.10
CA ARG A 80 -13.29 -8.44 -5.41
C ARG A 80 -12.94 -9.75 -6.11
N ASP A 81 -13.70 -10.08 -7.14
CA ASP A 81 -13.34 -11.11 -8.12
C ASP A 81 -12.73 -10.46 -9.38
N PRO A 82 -11.41 -10.59 -9.61
CA PRO A 82 -10.75 -10.09 -10.82
C PRO A 82 -11.28 -10.70 -12.12
N THR A 83 -11.96 -11.85 -12.03
CA THR A 83 -12.53 -12.55 -13.18
C THR A 83 -13.97 -12.16 -13.47
N SER A 84 -14.60 -11.38 -12.58
CA SER A 84 -15.98 -10.94 -12.74
C SER A 84 -16.16 -10.06 -13.98
N GLN A 85 -17.34 -10.16 -14.59
CA GLN A 85 -17.62 -9.38 -15.80
C GLN A 85 -17.68 -7.88 -15.50
N GLU A 86 -18.12 -7.50 -14.30
CA GLU A 86 -18.16 -6.13 -13.83
C GLU A 86 -16.75 -5.51 -13.79
N ILE A 87 -15.80 -6.15 -13.12
CA ILE A 87 -14.41 -5.67 -13.01
C ILE A 87 -13.76 -5.61 -14.39
N LYS A 88 -14.00 -6.63 -15.25
CA LYS A 88 -13.52 -6.62 -16.65
C LYS A 88 -14.11 -5.46 -17.46
N ASN A 89 -15.37 -5.12 -17.25
CA ASN A 89 -16.01 -4.00 -17.96
C ASN A 89 -15.45 -2.66 -17.49
N ILE A 90 -15.31 -2.45 -16.18
CA ILE A 90 -14.70 -1.24 -15.61
C ILE A 90 -13.26 -1.05 -16.15
N ALA A 91 -12.47 -2.13 -16.21
CA ALA A 91 -11.11 -2.08 -16.73
C ALA A 91 -11.06 -1.66 -18.21
N LYS A 92 -12.04 -2.06 -19.03
CA LYS A 92 -12.12 -1.69 -20.46
C LYS A 92 -12.49 -0.23 -20.68
N ILE A 93 -13.33 0.36 -19.81
CA ILE A 93 -13.79 1.76 -19.95
C ILE A 93 -12.60 2.75 -19.89
N LYS A 94 -11.53 2.44 -19.13
CA LYS A 94 -10.32 3.27 -19.10
C LYS A 94 -9.54 3.30 -20.42
N LEU A 95 -9.62 2.26 -21.25
CA LEU A 95 -8.94 2.24 -22.55
C LEU A 95 -9.63 3.18 -23.55
N VAL A 96 -10.96 3.27 -23.54
CA VAL A 96 -11.70 4.09 -24.52
C VAL A 96 -11.47 5.59 -24.32
N HIS A 97 -11.37 6.07 -23.08
CA HIS A 97 -11.21 7.52 -22.82
C HIS A 97 -9.82 8.06 -23.19
N TRP A 98 -8.79 7.21 -23.26
CA TRP A 98 -7.45 7.59 -23.74
C TRP A 98 -7.35 7.58 -25.28
N TYR A 99 -8.04 6.67 -25.96
CA TYR A 99 -8.07 6.61 -27.43
C TYR A 99 -9.07 7.59 -28.08
N ALA A 100 -10.12 8.02 -27.38
CA ALA A 100 -11.13 8.92 -27.92
C ALA A 100 -10.76 10.42 -27.86
N ASN A 101 -9.65 10.79 -27.20
CA ASN A 101 -9.16 12.17 -27.06
C ASN A 101 -7.77 12.37 -27.69
N LYS A 102 -7.49 11.68 -28.80
CA LYS A 102 -6.29 11.91 -29.63
C LYS A 102 -6.68 12.35 -31.03
#